data_AF-A0A1E3UGS0-F1
#
_entry.id   AF-A0A1E3UGS0-F1
#
_cell.length_a   1.000
_cell.length_b   1.000
_cell.length_c   1.000
_cell.angle_alpha   90.00
_cell.angle_beta   90.00
_cell.angle_gamma   90.00
#
_symmetry.space_group_name_H-M   'P 1'
#
loop_
_entity.id
_entity.type
_entity.pdbx_description
1 polymer ?
#
loop_
_entity_poly.entity_id
_entity_poly.type
_entity_poly.pdbx_seq_one_letter_code
_entity_poly.pdbx_strand_id
1 'polypeptide(L)' 'MENSLDAGFLEIYKYVPQPFLAGVNLEQVDMDTYIKYLAMARYLEKVEGQAIAEAIKNIFDL' A
#
# COMPACT_ATOMS: atom_id res chain seq x y z
N MET A 1 -11.41 2.46 -16.76
CA MET A 1 -11.76 2.76 -15.35
C MET A 1 -11.71 1.50 -14.50
N GLU A 2 -12.30 0.38 -14.92
CA GLU A 2 -12.14 -0.96 -14.28
C GLU A 2 -10.67 -1.29 -13.97
N ASN A 3 -9.80 -1.29 -14.99
CA ASN A 3 -8.37 -1.61 -14.81
C ASN A 3 -7.62 -0.72 -13.80
N SER A 4 -8.07 0.51 -13.54
CA SER A 4 -7.42 1.43 -12.60
C SER A 4 -7.87 1.19 -11.15
N LEU A 5 -9.12 0.77 -10.95
CA LEU A 5 -9.64 0.36 -9.65
C LEU A 5 -9.03 -0.99 -9.24
N ASP A 6 -8.94 -1.93 -10.17
CA ASP A 6 -8.31 -3.23 -9.93
C ASP A 6 -6.84 -3.09 -9.51
N ALA A 7 -6.11 -2.18 -10.17
CA ALA A 7 -4.74 -1.86 -9.81
C ALA A 7 -4.64 -1.27 -8.39
N GLY A 8 -5.58 -0.42 -8.00
CA GLY A 8 -5.60 0.18 -6.66
C GLY A 8 -5.97 -0.82 -5.57
N PHE A 9 -6.91 -1.74 -5.80
CA PHE A 9 -7.18 -2.83 -4.87
C PHE A 9 -5.96 -3.72 -4.67
N LEU A 10 -5.27 -4.08 -5.76
CA LEU A 10 -4.05 -4.88 -5.68
C LEU A 10 -2.95 -4.16 -4.88
N GLU A 11 -2.80 -2.86 -5.07
CA GLU A 11 -1.85 -2.02 -4.31
C GLU A 11 -2.19 -2.03 -2.81
N ILE A 12 -3.47 -1.89 -2.46
CA ILE A 12 -3.94 -1.99 -1.08
C ILE A 12 -3.62 -3.35 -0.48
N TYR A 13 -3.97 -4.45 -1.16
CA TYR A 13 -3.71 -5.81 -0.65
C TYR A 13 -2.23 -6.12 -0.51
N LYS A 14 -1.38 -5.50 -1.33
CA LYS A 14 0.07 -5.71 -1.30
C LYS A 14 0.74 -5.03 -0.11
N TYR A 15 0.34 -3.80 0.21
CA TYR A 15 1.08 -2.96 1.15
C TYR A 15 0.36 -2.70 2.48
N VAL A 16 -0.97 -2.75 2.53
CA VAL A 16 -1.69 -2.55 3.80
C VAL A 16 -1.60 -3.84 4.64
N PRO A 17 -1.16 -3.77 5.91
CA PRO A 17 -1.06 -4.96 6.74
C PRO A 17 -2.44 -5.58 6.97
N GLN A 18 -2.52 -6.91 6.85
CA GLN A 18 -3.76 -7.68 6.96
C GLN A 18 -4.63 -7.35 8.18
N PRO A 19 -4.07 -7.07 9.39
CA PRO A 19 -4.89 -6.66 10.53
C PRO A 19 -5.74 -5.41 10.29
N PHE A 20 -5.30 -4.49 9.43
CA PHE A 20 -6.07 -3.29 9.06
C PHE A 20 -7.15 -3.57 8.01
N LEU A 21 -7.07 -4.70 7.31
CA LEU A 21 -8.06 -5.14 6.33
C LEU A 21 -9.07 -6.15 6.91
N ALA A 22 -8.90 -6.57 8.17
CA ALA A 22 -9.73 -7.58 8.79
C ALA A 22 -11.20 -7.16 8.82
N GLY A 23 -12.06 -7.94 8.15
CA GLY A 23 -13.50 -7.65 8.04
C GLY A 23 -13.87 -6.55 7.05
N VAL A 24 -12.90 -6.01 6.30
CA VAL A 24 -13.13 -5.00 5.27
C VAL A 24 -13.31 -5.70 3.92
N ASN A 25 -14.47 -5.48 3.28
CA ASN A 25 -14.67 -5.86 1.88
C ASN A 25 -14.41 -4.66 0.97
N LEU A 26 -13.19 -4.55 0.44
CA LEU A 26 -12.74 -3.39 -0.36
C LEU A 26 -13.57 -3.16 -1.64
N GLU A 27 -14.23 -4.19 -2.18
CA GLU A 27 -15.09 -4.03 -3.37
C GLU A 27 -16.43 -3.38 -3.03
N GLN A 28 -16.78 -3.31 -1.75
CA GLN A 28 -18.07 -2.80 -1.26
C GLN A 28 -17.94 -1.53 -0.41
N VAL A 29 -16.72 -1.04 -0.17
CA VAL A 29 -16.53 0.22 0.57
C VAL A 29 -16.86 1.43 -0.29
N ASP A 30 -17.17 2.55 0.39
CA ASP A 30 -17.30 3.83 -0.29
C ASP A 30 -15.95 4.36 -0.80
N MET A 31 -16.01 5.36 -1.69
CA MET A 31 -14.81 5.95 -2.30
C MET A 31 -13.86 6.57 -1.28
N ASP A 32 -14.39 7.17 -0.20
CA ASP A 32 -13.55 7.80 0.82
C ASP A 32 -12.74 6.76 1.60
N THR A 33 -13.36 5.62 1.92
CA THR A 33 -12.70 4.50 2.59
C THR A 33 -11.69 3.84 1.68
N TYR A 34 -12.03 3.63 0.40
CA TYR A 34 -11.08 3.15 -0.61
C TYR A 34 -9.85 4.06 -0.70
N ILE A 35 -10.04 5.38 -0.83
CA ILE A 35 -8.94 6.35 -0.93
C ILE A 35 -8.06 6.32 0.32
N LYS A 36 -8.64 6.16 1.52
CA LYS A 36 -7.87 6.04 2.77
C LYS A 36 -6.93 4.83 2.75
N TYR A 37 -7.42 3.66 2.35
CA TYR A 37 -6.58 2.47 2.27
C TYR A 37 -5.53 2.60 1.17
N LEU A 38 -5.89 3.18 0.01
CA LEU A 38 -4.93 3.41 -1.07
C LEU A 38 -3.82 4.38 -0.65
N ALA A 39 -4.16 5.43 0.08
CA ALA A 39 -3.18 6.37 0.63
C ALA A 39 -2.25 5.70 1.65
N MET A 40 -2.80 4.84 2.51
CA MET A 40 -2.01 4.03 3.45
C MET A 40 -1.04 3.10 2.71
N ALA A 41 -1.50 2.39 1.69
CA ALA A 41 -0.69 1.50 0.87
C ALA A 41 0.53 2.25 0.29
N ARG A 42 0.29 3.40 -0.34
CA ARG A 42 1.33 4.25 -0.94
C ARG A 42 2.33 4.79 0.06
N TYR A 43 1.84 5.16 1.25
CA TYR A 43 2.72 5.62 2.32
C TYR A 43 3.66 4.49 2.78
N LEU A 44 3.11 3.29 2.99
CA LEU A 44 3.88 2.13 3.43
C LEU A 44 4.89 1.68 2.37
N GLU A 45 4.49 1.59 1.10
CA GLU A 45 5.41 1.31 -0.01
C GLU A 45 6.60 2.28 -0.02
N LYS A 46 6.33 3.59 0.16
CA LYS A 46 7.39 4.60 0.20
C LYS A 46 8.33 4.38 1.38
N VAL A 47 7.80 4.15 2.57
CA VAL A 47 8.61 3.94 3.79
C VAL A 47 9.46 2.68 3.68
N GLU A 48 8.90 1.57 3.18
CA GLU A 48 9.63 0.34 2.91
C GLU A 48 10.75 0.56 1.88
N GLY A 49 10.46 1.27 0.79
CA GLY A 49 11.44 1.62 -0.22
C GLY A 49 12.59 2.48 0.34
N GLN A 50 12.28 3.43 1.23
CA GLN A 50 13.30 4.23 1.92
C GLN A 50 14.16 3.38 2.85
N ALA A 51 13.55 2.50 3.65
CA ALA A 51 14.28 1.61 4.55
C ALA A 51 15.22 0.66 3.79
N ILE A 52 14.76 0.11 2.65
CA ILE A 52 15.59 -0.73 1.78
C ILE A 52 16.73 0.09 1.18
N ALA A 53 16.47 1.30 0.69
CA ALA A 53 17.49 2.16 0.13
C ALA A 53 18.56 2.55 1.16
N GLU A 54 18.16 2.84 2.40
CA GLU A 54 19.08 3.10 3.53
C GLU A 54 19.90 1.85 3.88
N ALA A 55 19.27 0.68 3.93
CA ALA A 55 19.97 -0.58 4.17
C ALA A 55 21.03 -0.86 3.09
N ILE A 56 20.70 -0.63 1.81
CA ILE A 56 21.63 -0.77 0.69
C ILE A 56 22.81 0.21 0.83
N LYS A 57 22.54 1.49 1.14
CA LYS A 57 23.61 2.47 1.37
C LYS A 57 24.56 2.04 2.47
N ASN A 58 24.04 1.51 3.58
CA ASN A 58 24.85 1.03 4.69
C ASN A 58 25.65 -0.25 4.38
N ILE A 59 25.15 -1.12 3.49
CA ILE A 59 25.86 -2.35 3.09
C ILE A 59 27.01 -2.05 2.14
N PHE A 60 26.82 -1.08 1.23
CA PHE A 60 27.76 -0.79 0.15
C PHE A 60 28.59 0.49 0.39
N ASP A 61 28.47 1.13 1.55
CA ASP A 61 29.10 2.42 1.89
C ASP A 61 28.89 3.50 0.79
N LEU A 62 27.66 3.59 0.26
CA LEU A 62 27.26 4.50 -0.83
C LEU A 62 26.88 5.91 -0.34
#